data_AF-A0A1Q4VMV3-F1
#
_entry.id   AF-A0A1Q4VMV3-F1
#
_cell.length_a   1.000
_cell.length_b   1.000
_cell.length_c   1.000
_cell.angle_alpha   90.00
_cell.angle_beta   90.00
_cell.angle_gamma   90.00
#
_symmetry.space_group_name_H-M   'P 1'
#
loop_
_entity.id
_entity.type
_entity.pdbx_description
1 polymer ?
#
loop_
_entity_poly.entity_id
_entity_poly.type
_entity_poly.pdbx_seq_one_letter_code
_entity_poly.pdbx_strand_id
1 'polypeptide(L)'
;MAHRVSVTSAGVGTWHTGKRIDERAAGVLSARGYPVHHVAAQLGERDLDADLFVAMDSRHVAELEARLETARLQTARLETARGEAGDGGAGEPARRIRLLRSFSPECGGAASGADQVPDPYYGTEADFAEVFSMIEAAMPGLVEWVRSRAGDGGVPEGAPREAGHRTSAPRVRDVRNLPAQRDEADRLGEQESPDLAASALGELLPVFERVYGPEHLETLTTRDIHAHWLAEGGHFRTALSAFQAYLPDWERLAGPDHPGTLHCRQNISYWTGESGDFDLAVELSRELLPMRARALGPTHPDTLLTEHRLAYWIGEGGDPATALARFREILETRTEHQGPEHADTLTARHEIARRTGETGEAEKAAEQFEELVPRRERVLGPRHISMLTTRHEHAKWVGEAGAPDKALAMLHDLWPVRKEVQGAHHPRTLLTQHELGRWTAVSGDRDAALPIVQDVLRARDRVLGPNHPHTRLTRDLLAGLGVR
;
A
#
# COMPACT_ATOMS: atom_id res chain seq x y z
N MET A 1 -32.04 22.63 -16.65
CA MET A 1 -31.39 22.27 -15.37
C MET A 1 -30.24 23.20 -15.01
N ALA A 2 -29.55 23.83 -15.98
CA ALA A 2 -28.42 24.74 -15.73
C ALA A 2 -28.64 25.83 -14.66
N HIS A 3 -29.84 26.41 -14.55
CA HIS A 3 -30.15 27.42 -13.52
C HIS A 3 -30.56 26.83 -12.15
N ARG A 4 -30.67 25.50 -12.01
CA ARG A 4 -31.11 24.79 -10.78
C ARG A 4 -30.07 23.81 -10.23
N VAL A 5 -29.04 23.47 -11.02
CA VAL A 5 -27.98 22.53 -10.68
C VAL A 5 -26.64 23.22 -10.84
N SER A 6 -25.82 23.25 -9.79
CA SER A 6 -24.46 23.77 -9.85
C SER A 6 -23.47 22.62 -9.82
N VAL A 7 -22.57 22.56 -10.80
CA VAL A 7 -21.51 21.54 -10.87
C VAL A 7 -20.19 22.18 -10.50
N THR A 8 -19.54 21.65 -9.46
CA THR A 8 -18.16 22.02 -9.09
C THR A 8 -17.25 20.81 -9.26
N SER A 9 -15.95 21.03 -9.30
CA SER A 9 -14.99 19.93 -9.29
C SER A 9 -13.72 20.30 -8.53
N ALA A 10 -13.27 19.34 -7.74
CA ALA A 10 -12.13 19.44 -6.86
C ALA A 10 -11.50 18.05 -6.71
N GLY A 11 -10.20 17.99 -6.46
CA GLY A 11 -9.47 16.73 -6.31
C GLY A 11 -9.36 16.29 -4.86
N VAL A 12 -9.28 14.97 -4.64
CA VAL A 12 -8.96 14.41 -3.31
C VAL A 12 -7.46 14.57 -2.98
N GLY A 13 -6.55 14.50 -3.95
CA GLY A 13 -5.11 14.70 -3.70
C GLY A 13 -4.68 16.16 -3.46
N THR A 14 -3.51 16.36 -2.82
CA THR A 14 -2.81 17.66 -2.75
C THR A 14 -1.97 17.96 -3.99
N TRP A 15 -1.90 17.00 -4.92
CA TRP A 15 -1.11 17.13 -6.14
C TRP A 15 -1.78 18.11 -7.11
N HIS A 16 -1.00 19.06 -7.62
CA HIS A 16 -1.41 20.23 -8.41
C HIS A 16 -2.26 21.31 -7.74
N THR A 17 -2.60 21.21 -6.45
CA THR A 17 -3.32 22.30 -5.77
C THR A 17 -2.55 23.62 -5.90
N GLY A 18 -3.17 24.64 -6.49
CA GLY A 18 -2.51 25.92 -6.75
C GLY A 18 -1.63 25.97 -8.02
N LYS A 19 -1.41 24.85 -8.71
CA LYS A 19 -0.67 24.78 -9.99
C LYS A 19 -1.62 25.01 -11.17
N ARG A 20 -1.11 25.67 -12.21
CA ARG A 20 -1.80 25.80 -13.49
C ARG A 20 -1.88 24.45 -14.20
N ILE A 21 -2.84 24.33 -15.11
CA ILE A 21 -2.98 23.17 -15.99
C ILE A 21 -1.64 22.83 -16.68
N ASP A 22 -1.35 21.53 -16.79
CA ASP A 22 -0.21 21.01 -17.53
C ASP A 22 -0.23 21.47 -19.00
N GLU A 23 0.95 21.77 -19.57
CA GLU A 23 1.07 22.36 -20.91
C GLU A 23 0.49 21.48 -22.02
N ARG A 24 0.57 20.15 -21.87
CA ARG A 24 -0.01 19.21 -22.85
C ARG A 24 -1.52 19.27 -22.83
N ALA A 25 -2.11 19.29 -21.63
CA ALA A 25 -3.56 19.42 -21.45
C ALA A 25 -4.05 20.81 -21.88
N ALA A 26 -3.31 21.88 -21.56
CA ALA A 26 -3.60 23.23 -22.01
C ALA A 26 -3.62 23.34 -23.54
N GLY A 27 -2.69 22.68 -24.22
CA GLY A 27 -2.64 22.64 -25.69
C GLY A 27 -3.87 21.97 -26.31
N VAL A 28 -4.30 20.84 -25.77
CA VAL A 28 -5.51 20.13 -26.24
C VAL A 28 -6.78 20.96 -26.00
N LEU A 29 -6.89 21.60 -24.84
CA LEU A 29 -8.07 22.40 -24.46
C LEU A 29 -8.16 23.71 -25.25
N SER A 30 -7.04 24.42 -25.40
CA SER A 30 -7.00 25.64 -26.22
C SER A 30 -7.36 25.36 -27.68
N ALA A 31 -6.90 24.23 -28.24
CA ALA A 31 -7.23 23.82 -29.60
C ALA A 31 -8.73 23.51 -29.81
N ARG A 32 -9.48 23.25 -28.73
CA ARG A 32 -10.93 23.01 -28.75
C ARG A 32 -11.76 24.20 -28.23
N GLY A 33 -11.11 25.36 -28.03
CA GLY A 33 -11.78 26.60 -27.66
C GLY A 33 -12.06 26.77 -26.16
N TYR A 34 -11.46 25.94 -25.31
CA TYR A 34 -11.70 25.98 -23.86
C TYR A 34 -10.72 26.90 -23.11
N PRO A 35 -11.13 27.51 -21.98
CA PRO A 35 -10.29 28.39 -21.18
C PRO A 35 -9.22 27.62 -20.37
N VAL A 36 -7.97 28.08 -20.45
CA VAL A 36 -6.79 27.38 -19.88
C VAL A 36 -6.15 28.08 -18.66
N HIS A 37 -6.78 29.15 -18.15
CA HIS A 37 -6.21 29.96 -17.06
C HIS A 37 -6.55 29.45 -15.65
N HIS A 38 -7.19 28.29 -15.54
CA HIS A 38 -7.67 27.75 -14.27
C HIS A 38 -6.56 27.04 -13.48
N VAL A 39 -6.83 26.88 -12.18
CA VAL A 39 -5.90 26.33 -11.20
C VAL A 39 -6.58 25.15 -10.51
N ALA A 40 -5.87 24.03 -10.36
CA ALA A 40 -6.44 22.86 -9.72
C ALA A 40 -6.81 23.16 -8.25
N ALA A 41 -8.07 22.83 -7.91
CA ALA A 41 -8.64 23.02 -6.59
C ALA A 41 -8.64 21.69 -5.83
N GLN A 42 -8.31 21.76 -4.53
CA GLN A 42 -8.44 20.64 -3.63
C GLN A 42 -9.83 20.67 -2.98
N LEU A 43 -10.38 19.48 -2.73
CA LEU A 43 -11.63 19.28 -2.02
C LEU A 43 -11.65 20.06 -0.71
N GLY A 44 -12.54 21.04 -0.58
CA GLY A 44 -12.73 21.84 0.63
C GLY A 44 -14.07 21.57 1.31
N GLU A 45 -14.30 22.21 2.46
CA GLU A 45 -15.53 22.06 3.25
C GLU A 45 -16.81 22.35 2.43
N ARG A 46 -16.76 23.36 1.55
CA ARG A 46 -17.90 23.72 0.68
C ARG A 46 -18.24 22.65 -0.36
N ASP A 47 -17.27 21.82 -0.75
CA ASP A 47 -17.44 20.74 -1.73
C ASP A 47 -17.98 19.47 -1.07
N LEU A 48 -17.67 19.25 0.21
CA LEU A 48 -18.18 18.15 1.03
C LEU A 48 -19.67 18.31 1.39
N ASP A 49 -20.23 19.50 1.20
CA ASP A 49 -21.66 19.81 1.33
C ASP A 49 -22.45 19.57 0.02
N ALA A 50 -21.89 18.87 -0.97
CA ALA A 50 -22.60 18.57 -2.21
C ALA A 50 -23.76 17.57 -1.99
N ASP A 51 -24.87 17.76 -2.73
CA ASP A 51 -26.03 16.88 -2.67
C ASP A 51 -25.80 15.55 -3.42
N LEU A 52 -24.83 15.54 -4.35
CA LEU A 52 -24.44 14.39 -5.14
C LEU A 52 -22.94 14.43 -5.48
N PHE A 53 -22.26 13.32 -5.23
CA PHE A 53 -20.85 13.13 -5.56
C PHE A 53 -20.74 12.20 -6.77
N VAL A 54 -20.00 12.63 -7.78
CA VAL A 54 -19.65 11.83 -8.96
C VAL A 54 -18.16 11.56 -8.90
N ALA A 55 -17.82 10.34 -8.49
CA ALA A 55 -16.45 9.86 -8.39
C ALA A 55 -16.03 9.17 -9.69
N MET A 56 -14.76 9.33 -10.05
CA MET A 56 -14.21 8.77 -11.30
C MET A 56 -14.08 7.24 -11.27
N ASP A 57 -13.78 6.66 -10.09
CA ASP A 57 -13.65 5.22 -9.88
C ASP A 57 -13.99 4.84 -8.43
N SER A 58 -13.98 3.55 -8.12
CA SER A 58 -14.32 3.01 -6.79
C SER A 58 -13.30 3.37 -5.70
N ARG A 59 -12.02 3.57 -6.04
CA ARG A 59 -10.99 4.07 -5.11
C ARG A 59 -11.32 5.50 -4.71
N HIS A 60 -11.78 6.28 -5.69
CA HIS A 60 -12.22 7.64 -5.47
C HIS A 60 -13.51 7.71 -4.64
N VAL A 61 -14.44 6.77 -4.82
CA VAL A 61 -15.60 6.63 -3.93
C VAL A 61 -15.13 6.42 -2.48
N ALA A 62 -14.22 5.49 -2.24
CA ALA A 62 -13.72 5.20 -0.89
C ALA A 62 -13.01 6.39 -0.23
N GLU A 63 -12.19 7.14 -0.99
CA GLU A 63 -11.50 8.34 -0.48
C GLU A 63 -12.48 9.48 -0.16
N LEU A 64 -13.51 9.67 -1.00
CA LEU A 64 -14.58 10.63 -0.73
C LEU A 64 -15.41 10.20 0.49
N GLU A 65 -15.72 8.91 0.63
CA GLU A 65 -16.43 8.36 1.77
C GLU A 65 -15.64 8.56 3.09
N ALA A 66 -14.34 8.30 3.08
CA ALA A 66 -13.48 8.53 4.25
C ALA A 66 -13.44 10.01 4.67
N ARG A 67 -13.42 10.94 3.69
CA ARG A 67 -13.45 12.39 3.96
C ARG A 67 -14.81 12.89 4.38
N LEU A 68 -15.88 12.36 3.80
CA LEU A 68 -17.25 12.65 4.22
C LEU A 68 -17.49 12.16 5.63
N GLU A 69 -17.00 10.98 5.99
CA GLU A 69 -17.10 10.46 7.35
C GLU A 69 -16.29 11.31 8.34
N THR A 70 -15.07 11.68 7.96
CA THR A 70 -14.24 12.59 8.76
C THR A 70 -14.92 13.95 8.97
N ALA A 71 -15.48 14.53 7.91
CA ALA A 71 -16.19 15.80 7.96
C ALA A 71 -17.48 15.69 8.79
N ARG A 72 -18.25 14.60 8.67
CA ARG A 72 -19.43 14.34 9.51
C ARG A 72 -19.07 14.20 10.98
N LEU A 73 -17.98 13.50 11.30
CA LEU A 73 -17.48 13.37 12.67
C LEU A 73 -16.99 14.72 13.22
N GLN A 74 -16.38 15.56 12.40
CA GLN A 74 -15.98 16.93 12.77
C GLN A 74 -17.20 17.83 12.98
N THR A 75 -18.19 17.79 12.09
CA THR A 75 -19.45 18.52 12.23
C THR A 75 -20.22 18.06 13.46
N ALA A 76 -20.34 16.74 13.70
CA ALA A 76 -20.97 16.20 14.90
C ALA A 76 -20.26 16.64 16.20
N ARG A 77 -18.92 16.72 16.20
CA ARG A 77 -18.15 17.28 17.32
C ARG A 77 -18.37 18.78 17.50
N LEU A 78 -18.46 19.54 16.41
CA LEU A 78 -18.74 20.98 16.43
C LEU A 78 -20.19 21.28 16.83
N GLU A 79 -21.15 20.44 16.46
CA GLU A 79 -22.56 20.50 16.88
C GLU A 79 -22.72 20.09 18.34
N THR A 80 -21.95 19.10 18.81
CA THR A 80 -21.87 18.77 20.24
C THR A 80 -21.28 19.93 21.04
N ALA A 81 -20.26 20.62 20.52
CA ALA A 81 -19.68 21.82 21.13
C ALA A 81 -20.56 23.07 21.00
N ARG A 82 -21.36 23.20 19.93
CA ARG A 82 -22.35 24.28 19.73
C ARG A 82 -23.65 24.02 20.48
N GLY A 83 -23.98 22.78 20.81
CA GLY A 83 -25.08 22.42 21.71
C GLY A 83 -24.91 23.01 23.12
N GLU A 84 -23.68 23.41 23.48
CA GLU A 84 -23.36 24.18 24.69
C GLU A 84 -23.47 25.70 24.49
N ALA A 85 -23.66 26.20 23.26
CA ALA A 85 -23.72 27.63 22.93
C ALA A 85 -24.78 27.94 21.85
N GLY A 86 -26.04 28.07 22.30
CA GLY A 86 -27.06 29.01 21.80
C GLY A 86 -27.39 29.08 20.30
N ASP A 87 -28.61 28.65 19.97
CA ASP A 87 -29.34 28.76 18.69
C ASP A 87 -29.50 30.21 18.17
N GLY A 88 -29.53 30.35 16.84
CA GLY A 88 -29.77 31.60 16.12
C GLY A 88 -29.87 31.36 14.61
N GLY A 89 -31.07 31.01 14.14
CA GLY A 89 -31.35 30.68 12.75
C GLY A 89 -31.33 31.84 11.73
N ALA A 90 -31.25 31.47 10.45
CA ALA A 90 -31.63 32.32 9.32
C ALA A 90 -32.05 31.43 8.12
N GLY A 91 -33.08 31.89 7.40
CA GLY A 91 -33.92 31.11 6.49
C GLY A 91 -33.24 30.52 5.25
N GLU A 92 -33.83 29.41 4.80
CA GLU A 92 -33.34 28.53 3.74
C GLU A 92 -33.58 29.17 2.34
N PRO A 93 -32.54 29.50 1.56
CA PRO A 93 -32.72 29.85 0.16
C PRO A 93 -32.96 28.57 -0.66
N ALA A 94 -33.83 28.66 -1.66
CA ALA A 94 -34.24 27.55 -2.52
C ALA A 94 -33.05 26.65 -2.94
N ARG A 95 -33.07 25.39 -2.48
CA ARG A 95 -32.02 24.38 -2.70
C ARG A 95 -31.74 24.21 -4.20
N ARG A 96 -30.62 24.77 -4.67
CA ARG A 96 -29.99 24.29 -5.90
C ARG A 96 -29.28 22.99 -5.57
N ILE A 97 -29.46 21.98 -6.40
CA ILE A 97 -28.76 20.70 -6.25
C ILE A 97 -27.28 20.93 -6.61
N ARG A 98 -26.39 20.71 -5.66
CA ARG A 98 -24.94 20.81 -5.84
C ARG A 98 -24.38 19.44 -6.19
N LEU A 99 -23.70 19.36 -7.33
CA LEU A 99 -23.08 18.13 -7.80
C LEU A 99 -21.56 18.34 -7.82
N LEU A 100 -20.84 17.56 -7.03
CA LEU A 100 -19.38 17.57 -7.05
C LEU A 100 -18.89 16.43 -7.95
N ARG A 101 -18.21 16.76 -9.05
CA ARG A 101 -17.44 15.79 -9.82
C ARG A 101 -16.01 15.80 -9.30
N SER A 102 -15.55 14.70 -8.73
CA SER A 102 -14.20 14.62 -8.15
C SER A 102 -13.27 13.88 -9.12
N PHE A 103 -12.04 14.36 -9.32
CA PHE A 103 -11.00 13.65 -10.10
C PHE A 103 -9.83 13.09 -9.25
N SER A 104 -9.21 12.00 -9.70
CA SER A 104 -7.98 11.44 -9.12
C SER A 104 -6.89 11.37 -10.20
N PRO A 105 -5.74 12.07 -10.04
CA PRO A 105 -4.70 12.10 -11.06
C PRO A 105 -3.80 10.85 -11.10
N GLU A 106 -4.04 9.83 -10.25
CA GLU A 106 -3.22 8.62 -10.20
C GLU A 106 -3.55 7.57 -11.28
N CYS A 107 -4.53 7.85 -12.15
CA CYS A 107 -4.83 7.00 -13.30
C CYS A 107 -3.91 7.32 -14.49
N GLY A 108 -2.65 6.89 -14.41
CA GLY A 108 -1.70 6.90 -15.52
C GLY A 108 -1.14 5.51 -15.78
N GLY A 109 -1.73 4.75 -16.72
CA GLY A 109 -1.23 3.43 -17.12
C GLY A 109 -2.03 2.75 -18.23
N ALA A 110 -1.89 3.24 -19.47
CA ALA A 110 -2.21 2.63 -20.77
C ALA A 110 -3.39 1.61 -20.90
N ALA A 111 -4.55 2.11 -21.32
CA ALA A 111 -5.42 1.39 -22.27
C ALA A 111 -5.44 2.17 -23.59
N SER A 112 -4.98 1.55 -24.66
CA SER A 112 -5.03 2.08 -26.02
C SER A 112 -6.40 1.84 -26.64
N GLY A 113 -6.98 2.91 -27.20
CA GLY A 113 -7.97 2.82 -28.28
C GLY A 113 -9.44 2.78 -27.87
N ALA A 114 -10.05 3.98 -27.87
CA ALA A 114 -11.47 4.27 -28.13
C ALA A 114 -12.46 4.53 -26.98
N ASP A 115 -12.15 4.28 -25.70
CA ASP A 115 -13.06 4.63 -24.58
C ASP A 115 -12.42 5.52 -23.48
N GLN A 116 -11.40 6.31 -23.83
CA GLN A 116 -11.02 7.45 -23.00
C GLN A 116 -12.03 8.57 -23.23
N VAL A 117 -12.98 8.74 -22.31
CA VAL A 117 -13.79 9.96 -22.24
C VAL A 117 -12.80 11.13 -22.13
N PRO A 118 -12.69 12.00 -23.15
CA PRO A 118 -11.76 13.11 -23.13
C PRO A 118 -12.13 14.04 -21.98
N ASP A 119 -11.18 14.40 -21.14
CA ASP A 119 -11.37 15.32 -20.02
C ASP A 119 -11.71 16.75 -20.51
N PRO A 120 -12.93 17.30 -20.26
CA PRO A 120 -13.27 18.66 -20.61
C PRO A 120 -13.65 19.43 -19.34
N TYR A 121 -12.72 20.19 -18.77
CA TYR A 121 -13.00 20.95 -17.55
C TYR A 121 -13.41 22.41 -17.83
N TYR A 122 -14.58 22.75 -17.28
CA TYR A 122 -15.22 24.05 -16.97
C TYR A 122 -15.57 24.97 -18.14
N GLY A 123 -16.75 24.75 -18.70
CA GLY A 123 -17.41 25.70 -19.59
C GLY A 123 -18.52 26.52 -18.91
N THR A 124 -19.01 27.52 -19.64
CA THR A 124 -20.09 28.45 -19.25
C THR A 124 -21.46 27.73 -19.15
N GLU A 125 -22.55 28.44 -18.81
CA GLU A 125 -23.91 27.83 -18.82
C GLU A 125 -24.27 27.13 -20.14
N ALA A 126 -23.62 27.49 -21.26
CA ALA A 126 -23.80 26.85 -22.56
C ALA A 126 -23.20 25.43 -22.63
N ASP A 127 -22.14 25.15 -21.87
CA ASP A 127 -21.39 23.89 -21.91
C ASP A 127 -21.91 22.86 -20.87
N PHE A 128 -22.81 23.30 -19.98
CA PHE A 128 -23.47 22.45 -18.99
C PHE A 128 -24.19 21.26 -19.63
N ALA A 129 -24.84 21.46 -20.79
CA ALA A 129 -25.61 20.41 -21.45
C ALA A 129 -24.72 19.29 -22.00
N GLU A 130 -23.52 19.59 -22.47
CA GLU A 130 -22.58 18.62 -23.03
C GLU A 130 -21.94 17.78 -21.93
N VAL A 131 -21.44 18.43 -20.86
CA VAL A 131 -20.87 17.74 -19.69
C VAL A 131 -21.91 16.86 -19.00
N PHE A 132 -23.13 17.38 -18.80
CA PHE A 132 -24.20 16.62 -18.17
C PHE A 132 -24.66 15.44 -19.04
N SER A 133 -24.61 15.57 -20.37
CA SER A 133 -24.87 14.46 -21.30
C SER A 133 -23.76 13.40 -21.26
N MET A 134 -22.49 13.80 -21.14
CA MET A 134 -21.37 12.86 -20.94
C MET A 134 -21.51 12.09 -19.62
N ILE A 135 -21.90 12.76 -18.54
CA ILE A 135 -22.11 12.12 -17.24
C ILE A 135 -23.31 11.16 -17.32
N GLU A 136 -24.41 11.54 -17.96
CA GLU A 136 -25.56 10.64 -18.15
C GLU A 136 -25.21 9.42 -19.01
N ALA A 137 -24.35 9.59 -20.03
CA ALA A 137 -23.87 8.47 -20.83
C ALA A 137 -23.00 7.50 -20.01
N ALA A 138 -22.19 8.02 -19.09
CA ALA A 138 -21.38 7.21 -18.17
C ALA A 138 -22.19 6.62 -17.00
N MET A 139 -23.25 7.31 -16.58
CA MET A 139 -24.13 6.94 -15.46
C MET A 139 -25.62 7.08 -15.87
N PRO A 140 -26.15 6.14 -16.67
CA PRO A 140 -27.53 6.23 -17.16
C PRO A 140 -28.55 6.28 -16.03
N GLY A 141 -29.52 7.19 -16.11
CA GLY A 141 -30.58 7.40 -15.12
C GLY A 141 -30.29 8.52 -14.11
N LEU A 142 -29.10 9.12 -14.14
CA LEU A 142 -28.74 10.20 -13.24
C LEU A 142 -29.59 11.45 -13.49
N VAL A 143 -29.86 11.80 -14.74
CA VAL A 143 -30.70 12.94 -15.14
C VAL A 143 -32.11 12.79 -14.57
N GLU A 144 -32.67 11.59 -14.60
CA GLU A 144 -33.99 11.30 -14.04
C GLU A 144 -34.00 11.43 -12.52
N TRP A 145 -32.96 10.92 -11.86
CA TRP A 145 -32.75 11.08 -10.41
C TRP A 145 -32.62 12.55 -9.99
N VAL A 146 -31.83 13.35 -10.73
CA VAL A 146 -31.68 14.78 -10.43
C VAL A 146 -32.99 15.52 -10.69
N ARG A 147 -33.77 15.13 -11.72
CA ARG A 147 -35.08 15.73 -12.01
C ARG A 147 -36.12 15.43 -10.93
N SER A 148 -36.17 14.22 -10.39
CA SER A 148 -37.10 13.85 -9.29
C SER A 148 -36.75 14.51 -7.96
N ARG A 149 -35.48 14.86 -7.75
CA ARG A 149 -35.03 15.64 -6.59
C ARG A 149 -35.21 17.15 -6.78
N ALA A 150 -35.13 17.63 -8.02
CA ALA A 150 -35.29 19.05 -8.36
C ALA A 150 -36.77 19.47 -8.53
N GLY A 151 -37.69 18.53 -8.73
CA GLY A 151 -39.14 18.77 -8.80
C GLY A 151 -39.86 17.84 -7.84
N ASP A 152 -40.64 18.41 -6.93
CA ASP A 152 -41.38 17.69 -5.88
C ASP A 152 -42.05 16.37 -6.35
N GLY A 153 -41.74 15.28 -5.63
CA GLY A 153 -42.64 14.15 -5.41
C GLY A 153 -42.53 12.95 -6.35
N GLY A 154 -41.66 12.00 -6.04
CA GLY A 154 -41.77 10.61 -6.53
C GLY A 154 -40.45 9.83 -6.49
N VAL A 155 -40.36 8.82 -5.62
CA VAL A 155 -39.21 7.91 -5.50
C VAL A 155 -39.35 6.75 -6.50
N PRO A 156 -38.29 6.37 -7.24
CA PRO A 156 -38.14 5.01 -7.75
C PRO A 156 -37.30 4.18 -6.77
N GLU A 157 -37.85 3.05 -6.33
CA GLU A 157 -37.12 2.00 -5.61
C GLU A 157 -36.04 1.38 -6.50
N GLY A 158 -34.81 1.30 -6.00
CA GLY A 158 -33.72 0.58 -6.65
C GLY A 158 -32.34 1.18 -6.45
N ALA A 159 -31.82 1.18 -5.22
CA ALA A 159 -30.38 1.29 -4.96
C ALA A 159 -30.03 0.37 -3.78
N PRO A 160 -29.03 -0.53 -3.90
CA PRO A 160 -28.77 -1.51 -2.87
C PRO A 160 -28.04 -0.88 -1.68
N ARG A 161 -28.71 -0.94 -0.53
CA ARG A 161 -28.07 -0.93 0.79
C ARG A 161 -27.82 -2.38 1.18
N GLU A 162 -26.59 -2.70 1.59
CA GLU A 162 -26.34 -3.59 2.73
C GLU A 162 -24.91 -3.38 3.25
N ALA A 163 -24.79 -2.58 4.32
CA ALA A 163 -23.68 -2.65 5.25
C ALA A 163 -24.03 -3.71 6.29
N GLY A 164 -23.42 -4.88 6.16
CA GLY A 164 -23.52 -5.96 7.15
C GLY A 164 -22.16 -6.64 7.24
N HIS A 165 -21.52 -6.52 8.40
CA HIS A 165 -20.33 -7.30 8.72
C HIS A 165 -20.61 -8.79 8.50
N ARG A 166 -20.00 -9.38 7.47
CA ARG A 166 -19.90 -10.82 7.29
C ARG A 166 -18.45 -11.18 7.07
N THR A 167 -17.89 -11.85 8.06
CA THR A 167 -16.60 -12.54 8.06
C THR A 167 -16.67 -13.78 7.16
N SER A 168 -16.86 -13.58 5.86
CA SER A 168 -16.81 -14.65 4.86
C SER A 168 -16.28 -14.09 3.55
N ALA A 169 -15.30 -14.78 2.96
CA ALA A 169 -14.69 -14.42 1.68
C ALA A 169 -15.74 -14.06 0.60
N PRO A 170 -15.47 -13.05 -0.25
CA PRO A 170 -16.39 -12.64 -1.29
C PRO A 170 -16.57 -13.78 -2.30
N ARG A 171 -17.78 -14.36 -2.36
CA ARG A 171 -18.17 -15.31 -3.40
C ARG A 171 -18.24 -14.61 -4.76
N VAL A 172 -17.88 -15.29 -5.84
CA VAL A 172 -18.00 -14.80 -7.24
C VAL A 172 -19.41 -14.23 -7.50
N ARG A 173 -19.53 -12.89 -7.62
CA ARG A 173 -20.83 -12.20 -7.66
C ARG A 173 -21.33 -11.96 -9.09
N ASP A 174 -20.43 -11.68 -10.03
CA ASP A 174 -20.72 -11.42 -11.45
C ASP A 174 -19.49 -11.68 -12.34
N VAL A 175 -19.61 -12.47 -13.41
CA VAL A 175 -18.49 -12.72 -14.35
C VAL A 175 -18.13 -11.52 -15.22
N ARG A 176 -18.98 -10.47 -15.26
CA ARG A 176 -18.76 -9.26 -16.07
C ARG A 176 -17.74 -8.29 -15.48
N ASN A 177 -17.38 -8.44 -14.20
CA ASN A 177 -16.42 -7.57 -13.54
C ASN A 177 -15.44 -8.36 -12.66
N LEU A 178 -14.75 -9.33 -13.27
CA LEU A 178 -13.75 -10.16 -12.60
C LEU A 178 -12.52 -9.35 -12.13
N PRO A 179 -11.97 -8.39 -12.90
CA PRO A 179 -10.87 -7.55 -12.42
C PRO A 179 -11.21 -6.79 -11.13
N ALA A 180 -12.41 -6.19 -11.01
CA ALA A 180 -12.77 -5.50 -9.76
C ALA A 180 -12.92 -6.45 -8.56
N GLN A 181 -13.33 -7.70 -8.78
CA GLN A 181 -13.38 -8.72 -7.73
C GLN A 181 -11.98 -9.15 -7.30
N ARG A 182 -11.03 -9.25 -8.23
CA ARG A 182 -9.60 -9.44 -7.90
C ARG A 182 -9.10 -8.27 -7.06
N ASP A 183 -9.39 -7.03 -7.46
CA ASP A 183 -8.92 -5.84 -6.74
C ASP A 183 -9.63 -5.68 -5.36
N GLU A 184 -10.85 -6.20 -5.19
CA GLU A 184 -11.50 -6.34 -3.88
C GLU A 184 -10.79 -7.38 -3.01
N ALA A 185 -10.45 -8.54 -3.58
CA ALA A 185 -9.71 -9.58 -2.88
C ALA A 185 -8.30 -9.12 -2.47
N ASP A 186 -7.63 -8.35 -3.32
CA ASP A 186 -6.33 -7.73 -3.04
C ASP A 186 -6.40 -6.79 -1.83
N ARG A 187 -7.38 -5.88 -1.82
CA ARG A 187 -7.63 -4.96 -0.70
C ARG A 187 -7.94 -5.67 0.62
N LEU A 188 -8.64 -6.82 0.58
CA LEU A 188 -8.87 -7.63 1.79
C LEU A 188 -7.57 -8.11 2.41
N GLY A 189 -6.53 -8.36 1.61
CA GLY A 189 -5.22 -8.75 2.10
C GLY A 189 -4.53 -7.61 2.84
N GLU A 190 -4.61 -6.41 2.27
CA GLU A 190 -4.02 -5.19 2.86
C GLU A 190 -4.72 -4.78 4.16
N GLN A 191 -6.04 -4.95 4.22
CA GLN A 191 -6.88 -4.43 5.30
C GLN A 191 -7.14 -5.44 6.42
N GLU A 192 -7.23 -6.73 6.08
CA GLU A 192 -7.66 -7.76 7.03
C GLU A 192 -6.61 -8.85 7.22
N SER A 193 -6.35 -9.66 6.19
CA SER A 193 -5.48 -10.83 6.31
C SER A 193 -5.02 -11.36 4.96
N PRO A 194 -3.71 -11.66 4.81
CA PRO A 194 -3.17 -12.36 3.64
C PRO A 194 -3.90 -13.66 3.29
N ASP A 195 -4.32 -14.43 4.29
CA ASP A 195 -4.98 -15.72 4.08
C ASP A 195 -6.37 -15.56 3.44
N LEU A 196 -7.10 -14.48 3.79
CA LEU A 196 -8.41 -14.18 3.21
C LEU A 196 -8.28 -13.75 1.75
N ALA A 197 -7.29 -12.91 1.44
CA ALA A 197 -6.99 -12.52 0.06
C ALA A 197 -6.58 -13.71 -0.79
N ALA A 198 -5.65 -14.54 -0.30
CA ALA A 198 -5.24 -15.76 -0.97
C ALA A 198 -6.43 -16.69 -1.24
N SER A 199 -7.29 -16.92 -0.24
CA SER A 199 -8.48 -17.74 -0.41
C SER A 199 -9.45 -17.16 -1.46
N ALA A 200 -9.74 -15.86 -1.40
CA ALA A 200 -10.65 -15.20 -2.33
C ALA A 200 -10.13 -15.23 -3.78
N LEU A 201 -8.84 -14.96 -3.97
CA LEU A 201 -8.19 -15.04 -5.28
C LEU A 201 -8.12 -16.48 -5.80
N GLY A 202 -7.91 -17.46 -4.91
CA GLY A 202 -7.96 -18.88 -5.24
C GLY A 202 -9.34 -19.32 -5.76
N GLU A 203 -10.43 -18.74 -5.25
CA GLU A 203 -11.78 -18.97 -5.79
C GLU A 203 -12.02 -18.27 -7.13
N LEU A 204 -11.42 -17.10 -7.35
CA LEU A 204 -11.54 -16.34 -8.60
C LEU A 204 -10.75 -16.96 -9.76
N LEU A 205 -9.57 -17.54 -9.48
CA LEU A 205 -8.65 -18.04 -10.51
C LEU A 205 -9.29 -19.02 -11.52
N PRO A 206 -10.02 -20.08 -11.10
CA PRO A 206 -10.71 -20.96 -12.05
C PRO A 206 -11.76 -20.25 -12.93
N VAL A 207 -12.29 -19.12 -12.46
CA VAL A 207 -13.23 -18.30 -13.23
C VAL A 207 -12.49 -17.45 -14.25
N PHE A 208 -11.37 -16.84 -13.88
CA PHE A 208 -10.48 -16.15 -14.82
C PHE A 208 -10.00 -17.10 -15.94
N GLU A 209 -9.56 -18.30 -15.58
CA GLU A 209 -9.12 -19.32 -16.54
C GLU A 209 -10.23 -19.74 -17.51
N ARG A 210 -11.47 -19.85 -17.04
CA ARG A 210 -12.62 -20.20 -17.89
C ARG A 210 -13.05 -19.05 -18.81
N VAL A 211 -13.01 -17.81 -18.32
CA VAL A 211 -13.54 -16.64 -19.05
C VAL A 211 -12.50 -16.06 -20.01
N TYR A 212 -11.28 -15.85 -19.53
CA TYR A 212 -10.20 -15.24 -20.31
C TYR A 212 -9.24 -16.26 -20.92
N GLY A 213 -9.15 -17.45 -20.32
CA GLY A 213 -8.16 -18.47 -20.68
C GLY A 213 -6.99 -18.49 -19.70
N PRO A 214 -6.27 -19.64 -19.58
CA PRO A 214 -5.17 -19.80 -18.65
C PRO A 214 -3.92 -18.97 -19.01
N GLU A 215 -3.80 -18.54 -20.26
CA GLU A 215 -2.68 -17.76 -20.78
C GLU A 215 -3.06 -16.30 -21.07
N HIS A 216 -4.16 -15.80 -20.51
CA HIS A 216 -4.54 -14.41 -20.68
C HIS A 216 -3.86 -13.52 -19.65
N LEU A 217 -3.45 -12.30 -20.04
CA LEU A 217 -2.73 -11.37 -19.16
C LEU A 217 -3.49 -11.10 -17.85
N GLU A 218 -4.81 -10.91 -17.90
CA GLU A 218 -5.63 -10.77 -16.68
C GLU A 218 -5.59 -12.00 -15.77
N THR A 219 -5.57 -13.22 -16.32
CA THR A 219 -5.41 -14.44 -15.53
C THR A 219 -4.02 -14.49 -14.90
N LEU A 220 -2.98 -14.09 -15.63
CA LEU A 220 -1.62 -14.04 -15.12
C LEU A 220 -1.45 -12.99 -14.01
N THR A 221 -2.04 -11.81 -14.17
CA THR A 221 -2.08 -10.78 -13.10
C THR A 221 -2.76 -11.32 -11.85
N THR A 222 -3.90 -12.01 -11.98
CA THR A 222 -4.58 -12.63 -10.84
C THR A 222 -3.75 -13.72 -10.18
N ARG A 223 -3.02 -14.54 -10.96
CA ARG A 223 -2.07 -15.54 -10.42
C ARG A 223 -0.95 -14.88 -9.64
N ASP A 224 -0.47 -13.74 -10.12
CA ASP A 224 0.59 -12.98 -9.49
C ASP A 224 0.20 -12.39 -8.14
N ILE A 225 -0.97 -11.75 -8.08
CA ILE A 225 -1.53 -11.23 -6.83
C ILE A 225 -1.85 -12.39 -5.86
N HIS A 226 -2.38 -13.51 -6.34
CA HIS A 226 -2.63 -14.68 -5.50
C HIS A 226 -1.33 -15.25 -4.91
N ALA A 227 -0.28 -15.39 -5.71
CA ALA A 227 1.02 -15.86 -5.25
C ALA A 227 1.65 -14.88 -4.24
N HIS A 228 1.48 -13.58 -4.45
CA HIS A 228 1.89 -12.56 -3.49
C HIS A 228 1.21 -12.76 -2.12
N TRP A 229 -0.11 -12.89 -2.07
CA TRP A 229 -0.82 -13.06 -0.79
C TRP A 229 -0.55 -14.41 -0.11
N LEU A 230 -0.37 -15.49 -0.88
CA LEU A 230 0.10 -16.76 -0.33
C LEU A 230 1.44 -16.57 0.41
N ALA A 231 2.34 -15.79 -0.18
CA ALA A 231 3.64 -15.54 0.42
C ALA A 231 3.53 -14.67 1.67
N GLU A 232 2.74 -13.60 1.65
CA GLU A 232 2.48 -12.77 2.84
C GLU A 232 1.80 -13.57 3.97
N GLY A 233 1.03 -14.61 3.64
CA GLY A 233 0.49 -15.60 4.59
C GLY A 233 1.52 -16.61 5.14
N GLY A 234 2.77 -16.53 4.70
CA GLY A 234 3.86 -17.41 5.13
C GLY A 234 4.07 -18.65 4.26
N HIS A 235 3.34 -18.81 3.14
CA HIS A 235 3.48 -19.93 2.21
C HIS A 235 4.54 -19.69 1.13
N PHE A 236 5.74 -19.24 1.52
CA PHE A 236 6.80 -18.76 0.60
C PHE A 236 7.16 -19.76 -0.50
N ARG A 237 7.29 -21.05 -0.17
CA ARG A 237 7.65 -22.09 -1.15
C ARG A 237 6.56 -22.30 -2.20
N THR A 238 5.30 -22.24 -1.78
CA THR A 238 4.14 -22.37 -2.67
C THR A 238 4.06 -21.17 -3.61
N ALA A 239 4.22 -19.97 -3.07
CA ALA A 239 4.25 -18.75 -3.85
C ALA A 239 5.40 -18.73 -4.85
N LEU A 240 6.63 -19.03 -4.42
CA LEU A 240 7.80 -19.11 -5.30
C LEU A 240 7.59 -20.10 -6.45
N SER A 241 7.05 -21.29 -6.15
CA SER A 241 6.73 -22.29 -7.17
C SER A 241 5.67 -21.79 -8.14
N ALA A 242 4.68 -21.02 -7.67
CA ALA A 242 3.68 -20.40 -8.52
C ALA A 242 4.31 -19.37 -9.46
N PHE A 243 5.09 -18.39 -8.94
CA PHE A 243 5.78 -17.38 -9.76
C PHE A 243 6.64 -18.04 -10.85
N GLN A 244 7.42 -19.06 -10.50
CA GLN A 244 8.26 -19.79 -11.45
C GLN A 244 7.45 -20.52 -12.55
N ALA A 245 6.27 -21.03 -12.21
CA ALA A 245 5.45 -21.80 -13.15
C ALA A 245 4.86 -20.94 -14.27
N TYR A 246 4.50 -19.67 -14.00
CA TYR A 246 3.86 -18.80 -15.00
C TYR A 246 4.77 -17.68 -15.55
N LEU A 247 6.01 -17.53 -15.06
CA LEU A 247 6.99 -16.64 -15.68
C LEU A 247 7.17 -16.91 -17.20
N PRO A 248 7.28 -18.18 -17.68
CA PRO A 248 7.40 -18.44 -19.12
C PRO A 248 6.20 -17.93 -19.94
N ASP A 249 5.00 -17.90 -19.34
CA ASP A 249 3.82 -17.36 -20.00
C ASP A 249 3.91 -15.84 -20.12
N TRP A 250 4.31 -15.13 -19.06
CA TRP A 250 4.58 -13.68 -19.11
C TRP A 250 5.60 -13.33 -20.19
N GLU A 251 6.71 -14.07 -20.26
CA GLU A 251 7.77 -13.84 -21.24
C GLU A 251 7.30 -14.07 -22.67
N ARG A 252 6.55 -15.15 -22.90
CA ARG A 252 6.04 -15.50 -24.23
C ARG A 252 4.97 -14.52 -24.73
N LEU A 253 4.06 -14.09 -23.85
CA LEU A 253 2.89 -13.30 -24.23
C LEU A 253 3.18 -11.80 -24.28
N ALA A 254 3.93 -11.29 -23.31
CA ALA A 254 4.16 -9.86 -23.14
C ALA A 254 5.60 -9.44 -23.45
N GLY A 255 6.54 -10.39 -23.47
CA GLY A 255 7.96 -10.16 -23.70
C GLY A 255 8.76 -9.98 -22.40
N PRO A 256 10.10 -10.06 -22.49
CA PRO A 256 10.99 -10.05 -21.32
C PRO A 256 11.05 -8.70 -20.58
N ASP A 257 10.83 -7.59 -21.28
CA ASP A 257 10.90 -6.23 -20.71
C ASP A 257 9.52 -5.68 -20.31
N HIS A 258 8.45 -6.49 -20.40
CA HIS A 258 7.10 -6.07 -19.98
C HIS A 258 7.03 -5.89 -18.45
N PRO A 259 6.33 -4.86 -17.94
CA PRO A 259 6.21 -4.62 -16.49
C PRO A 259 5.76 -5.85 -15.67
N GLY A 260 4.78 -6.61 -16.16
CA GLY A 260 4.33 -7.85 -15.52
C GLY A 260 5.42 -8.94 -15.45
N THR A 261 6.21 -9.09 -16.52
CA THR A 261 7.35 -10.02 -16.55
C THR A 261 8.44 -9.61 -15.55
N LEU A 262 8.78 -8.33 -15.54
CA LEU A 262 9.78 -7.77 -14.63
C LEU A 262 9.31 -7.84 -13.16
N HIS A 263 8.01 -7.65 -12.91
CA HIS A 263 7.41 -7.81 -11.59
C HIS A 263 7.44 -9.27 -11.12
N CYS A 264 7.06 -10.23 -11.98
CA CYS A 264 7.15 -11.65 -11.67
C CYS A 264 8.60 -12.07 -11.32
N ARG A 265 9.58 -11.68 -12.15
CA ARG A 265 11.02 -11.91 -11.87
C ARG A 265 11.47 -11.30 -10.55
N GLN A 266 10.99 -10.10 -10.25
CA GLN A 266 11.27 -9.41 -9.01
C GLN A 266 10.74 -10.17 -7.79
N ASN A 267 9.53 -10.76 -7.88
CA ASN A 267 8.94 -11.58 -6.83
C ASN A 267 9.67 -12.91 -6.67
N ILE A 268 10.09 -13.56 -7.76
CA ILE A 268 10.92 -14.78 -7.70
C ILE A 268 12.22 -14.51 -6.92
N SER A 269 12.94 -13.43 -7.24
CA SER A 269 14.15 -13.05 -6.50
C SER A 269 13.87 -12.80 -5.02
N TYR A 270 12.81 -12.04 -4.71
CA TYR A 270 12.46 -11.70 -3.33
C TYR A 270 12.10 -12.95 -2.50
N TRP A 271 11.18 -13.78 -2.99
CA TRP A 271 10.73 -14.97 -2.25
C TRP A 271 11.78 -16.09 -2.20
N THR A 272 12.73 -16.11 -3.14
CA THR A 272 13.91 -16.98 -3.05
C THR A 272 14.77 -16.60 -1.84
N GLY A 273 15.04 -15.30 -1.66
CA GLY A 273 15.79 -14.78 -0.53
C GLY A 273 15.06 -14.99 0.81
N GLU A 274 13.76 -14.68 0.87
CA GLU A 274 12.94 -14.92 2.08
C GLU A 274 12.83 -16.42 2.43
N SER A 275 12.98 -17.32 1.45
CA SER A 275 13.06 -18.77 1.69
C SER A 275 14.44 -19.23 2.21
N GLY A 276 15.42 -18.32 2.27
CA GLY A 276 16.77 -18.54 2.81
C GLY A 276 17.88 -18.79 1.78
N ASP A 277 17.60 -18.70 0.48
CA ASP A 277 18.60 -18.84 -0.58
C ASP A 277 19.07 -17.47 -1.08
N PHE A 278 19.96 -16.85 -0.30
CA PHE A 278 20.42 -15.48 -0.55
C PHE A 278 21.30 -15.37 -1.80
N ASP A 279 22.13 -16.38 -2.07
CA ASP A 279 23.03 -16.38 -3.24
C ASP A 279 22.22 -16.37 -4.54
N LEU A 280 21.22 -17.26 -4.65
CA LEU A 280 20.33 -17.26 -5.82
C LEU A 280 19.51 -15.97 -5.91
N ALA A 281 19.06 -15.41 -4.77
CA ALA A 281 18.35 -14.13 -4.77
C ALA A 281 19.22 -12.98 -5.32
N VAL A 282 20.52 -12.95 -4.97
CA VAL A 282 21.51 -12.01 -5.51
C VAL A 282 21.68 -12.19 -7.01
N GLU A 283 21.84 -13.43 -7.49
CA GLU A 283 21.98 -13.74 -8.92
C GLU A 283 20.76 -13.24 -9.71
N LEU A 284 19.56 -13.58 -9.26
CA LEU A 284 18.29 -13.17 -9.88
C LEU A 284 18.11 -11.65 -9.90
N SER A 285 18.43 -10.96 -8.79
CA SER A 285 18.37 -9.49 -8.73
C SER A 285 19.39 -8.84 -9.66
N ARG A 286 20.59 -9.41 -9.77
CA ARG A 286 21.66 -8.92 -10.65
C ARG A 286 21.31 -9.09 -12.13
N GLU A 287 20.61 -10.17 -12.50
CA GLU A 287 20.08 -10.37 -13.85
C GLU A 287 18.94 -9.39 -14.16
N LEU A 288 18.03 -9.17 -13.21
CA LEU A 288 16.85 -8.32 -13.39
C LEU A 288 17.20 -6.82 -13.52
N LEU A 289 18.17 -6.34 -12.75
CA LEU A 289 18.52 -4.92 -12.70
C LEU A 289 18.78 -4.28 -14.09
N PRO A 290 19.63 -4.83 -14.97
CA PRO A 290 19.83 -4.25 -16.30
C PRO A 290 18.56 -4.32 -17.17
N MET A 291 17.65 -5.27 -16.95
CA MET A 291 16.36 -5.31 -17.65
C MET A 291 15.47 -4.15 -17.23
N ARG A 292 15.32 -3.92 -15.91
CA ARG A 292 14.57 -2.76 -15.39
C ARG A 292 15.17 -1.43 -15.82
N ALA A 293 16.50 -1.30 -15.78
CA ALA A 293 17.17 -0.07 -16.20
C ALA A 293 16.94 0.24 -17.69
N ARG A 294 16.91 -0.78 -18.57
CA ARG A 294 16.58 -0.58 -20.00
C ARG A 294 15.11 -0.21 -20.21
N ALA A 295 14.19 -0.86 -19.50
CA ALA A 295 12.75 -0.69 -19.71
C ALA A 295 12.20 0.62 -19.11
N LEU A 296 12.70 1.02 -17.94
CA LEU A 296 12.12 2.11 -17.14
C LEU A 296 13.10 3.27 -16.90
N GLY A 297 14.39 3.05 -17.14
CA GLY A 297 15.47 3.98 -16.80
C GLY A 297 16.12 3.68 -15.44
N PRO A 298 17.35 4.16 -15.21
CA PRO A 298 18.15 3.84 -14.02
C PRO A 298 17.57 4.41 -12.72
N THR A 299 16.90 5.56 -12.78
CA THR A 299 16.39 6.27 -11.60
C THR A 299 14.90 6.01 -11.33
N HIS A 300 14.27 5.13 -12.11
CA HIS A 300 12.88 4.75 -11.89
C HIS A 300 12.71 4.05 -10.53
N PRO A 301 11.62 4.31 -9.77
CA PRO A 301 11.40 3.69 -8.45
C PRO A 301 11.57 2.16 -8.43
N ASP A 302 11.04 1.47 -9.43
CA ASP A 302 11.20 0.02 -9.56
C ASP A 302 12.66 -0.41 -9.84
N THR A 303 13.41 0.36 -10.63
CA THR A 303 14.84 0.07 -10.83
C THR A 303 15.59 0.20 -9.50
N LEU A 304 15.36 1.29 -8.76
CA LEU A 304 15.93 1.51 -7.43
C LEU A 304 15.46 0.47 -6.40
N LEU A 305 14.24 -0.05 -6.51
CA LEU A 305 13.77 -1.17 -5.67
C LEU A 305 14.57 -2.46 -5.95
N THR A 306 14.93 -2.70 -7.22
CA THR A 306 15.76 -3.86 -7.58
C THR A 306 17.17 -3.71 -7.03
N GLU A 307 17.76 -2.52 -7.14
CA GLU A 307 19.07 -2.22 -6.54
C GLU A 307 19.04 -2.37 -5.03
N HIS A 308 17.99 -1.87 -4.38
CA HIS A 308 17.77 -2.04 -2.95
C HIS A 308 17.71 -3.51 -2.55
N ARG A 309 16.95 -4.34 -3.27
CA ARG A 309 16.84 -5.78 -2.99
C ARG A 309 18.16 -6.51 -3.24
N LEU A 310 18.88 -6.16 -4.31
CA LEU A 310 20.22 -6.69 -4.55
C LEU A 310 21.16 -6.39 -3.36
N ALA A 311 21.22 -5.13 -2.91
CA ALA A 311 22.03 -4.74 -1.75
C ALA A 311 21.58 -5.44 -0.46
N TYR A 312 20.27 -5.60 -0.28
CA TYR A 312 19.69 -6.33 0.84
C TYR A 312 20.19 -7.78 0.85
N TRP A 313 20.03 -8.52 -0.25
CA TRP A 313 20.44 -9.92 -0.32
C TRP A 313 21.96 -10.12 -0.20
N ILE A 314 22.77 -9.20 -0.74
CA ILE A 314 24.24 -9.25 -0.58
C ILE A 314 24.61 -9.27 0.92
N GLY A 315 23.98 -8.41 1.72
CA GLY A 315 24.30 -8.37 3.14
C GLY A 315 23.68 -9.54 3.93
N GLU A 316 22.50 -10.04 3.56
CA GLU A 316 21.95 -11.27 4.16
C GLU A 316 22.81 -12.50 3.82
N GLY A 317 23.43 -12.51 2.64
CA GLY A 317 24.44 -13.49 2.22
C GLY A 317 25.78 -13.39 2.95
N GLY A 318 25.93 -12.46 3.89
CA GLY A 318 27.13 -12.34 4.73
C GLY A 318 28.14 -11.28 4.32
N ASP A 319 27.79 -10.37 3.41
CA ASP A 319 28.64 -9.22 3.03
C ASP A 319 27.98 -7.87 3.39
N PRO A 320 27.87 -7.52 4.69
CA PRO A 320 27.25 -6.28 5.12
C PRO A 320 28.05 -5.04 4.69
N ALA A 321 29.35 -5.16 4.45
CA ALA A 321 30.20 -4.04 4.02
C ALA A 321 29.88 -3.61 2.58
N THR A 322 29.77 -4.57 1.65
CA THR A 322 29.33 -4.27 0.28
C THR A 322 27.89 -3.76 0.26
N ALA A 323 26.99 -4.36 1.05
CA ALA A 323 25.62 -3.88 1.18
C ALA A 323 25.55 -2.42 1.67
N LEU A 324 26.34 -2.07 2.69
CA LEU A 324 26.42 -0.71 3.22
C LEU A 324 26.88 0.31 2.17
N ALA A 325 27.90 -0.03 1.37
CA ALA A 325 28.36 0.82 0.28
C ALA A 325 27.24 1.06 -0.76
N ARG A 326 26.55 0.00 -1.18
CA ARG A 326 25.42 0.08 -2.12
C ARG A 326 24.27 0.90 -1.58
N PHE A 327 23.90 0.73 -0.31
CA PHE A 327 22.82 1.53 0.27
C PHE A 327 23.15 3.01 0.38
N ARG A 328 24.43 3.39 0.51
CA ARG A 328 24.86 4.80 0.45
C ARG A 328 24.66 5.39 -0.95
N GLU A 329 24.99 4.64 -2.00
CA GLU A 329 24.72 5.03 -3.40
C GLU A 329 23.20 5.21 -3.63
N ILE A 330 22.40 4.21 -3.21
CA ILE A 330 20.93 4.27 -3.31
C ILE A 330 20.36 5.46 -2.53
N LEU A 331 20.90 5.75 -1.35
CA LEU A 331 20.46 6.89 -0.53
C LEU A 331 20.71 8.21 -1.25
N GLU A 332 21.87 8.37 -1.90
CA GLU A 332 22.20 9.57 -2.68
C GLU A 332 21.17 9.78 -3.80
N THR A 333 20.98 8.75 -4.64
CA THR A 333 20.02 8.82 -5.76
C THR A 333 18.59 9.05 -5.29
N ARG A 334 18.14 8.37 -4.23
CA ARG A 334 16.78 8.59 -3.68
C ARG A 334 16.62 9.96 -3.05
N THR A 335 17.66 10.49 -2.40
CA THR A 335 17.61 11.84 -1.81
C THR A 335 17.49 12.89 -2.91
N GLU A 336 18.22 12.75 -4.02
CA GLU A 336 18.18 13.67 -5.15
C GLU A 336 16.80 13.65 -5.86
N HIS A 337 16.27 12.46 -6.16
CA HIS A 337 15.07 12.34 -7.00
C HIS A 337 13.75 12.31 -6.24
N GLN A 338 13.73 11.76 -5.01
CA GLN A 338 12.51 11.59 -4.22
C GLN A 338 12.48 12.53 -3.01
N GLY A 339 13.63 13.07 -2.60
CA GLY A 339 13.76 13.93 -1.44
C GLY A 339 14.10 13.16 -0.14
N PRO A 340 14.61 13.87 0.89
CA PRO A 340 15.16 13.26 2.10
C PRO A 340 14.13 12.59 3.02
N GLU A 341 12.86 13.03 2.96
CA GLU A 341 11.77 12.52 3.82
C GLU A 341 10.87 11.51 3.09
N HIS A 342 11.19 11.13 1.84
CA HIS A 342 10.44 10.11 1.14
C HIS A 342 10.58 8.74 1.83
N ALA A 343 9.51 7.95 1.87
CA ALA A 343 9.48 6.67 2.59
C ALA A 343 10.59 5.71 2.14
N ASP A 344 10.88 5.67 0.84
CA ASP A 344 11.97 4.85 0.29
C ASP A 344 13.36 5.39 0.64
N THR A 345 13.54 6.71 0.69
CA THR A 345 14.79 7.34 1.15
C THR A 345 15.06 7.00 2.61
N LEU A 346 14.03 7.07 3.45
CA LEU A 346 14.12 6.66 4.86
C LEU A 346 14.34 5.15 5.00
N THR A 347 13.96 4.33 4.02
CA THR A 347 14.22 2.89 4.00
C THR A 347 15.67 2.59 3.63
N ALA A 348 16.27 3.35 2.72
CA ALA A 348 17.73 3.28 2.52
C ALA A 348 18.51 3.67 3.79
N ARG A 349 18.06 4.69 4.54
CA ARG A 349 18.67 5.08 5.83
C ARG A 349 18.54 3.98 6.89
N HIS A 350 17.40 3.31 6.96
CA HIS A 350 17.19 2.16 7.85
C HIS A 350 18.23 1.07 7.56
N GLU A 351 18.40 0.70 6.30
CA GLU A 351 19.36 -0.33 5.91
C GLU A 351 20.81 0.09 6.18
N ILE A 352 21.16 1.37 5.95
CA ILE A 352 22.49 1.89 6.31
C ILE A 352 22.75 1.74 7.82
N ALA A 353 21.79 2.09 8.67
CA ALA A 353 21.93 1.98 10.11
C ALA A 353 22.13 0.52 10.54
N ARG A 354 21.32 -0.39 10.00
CA ARG A 354 21.45 -1.82 10.26
C ARG A 354 22.80 -2.37 9.80
N ARG A 355 23.21 -2.10 8.56
CA ARG A 355 24.50 -2.60 8.02
C ARG A 355 25.70 -2.00 8.75
N THR A 356 25.61 -0.76 9.23
CA THR A 356 26.64 -0.12 10.06
C THR A 356 26.89 -0.94 11.33
N GLY A 357 25.82 -1.35 12.01
CA GLY A 357 25.93 -2.22 13.19
C GLY A 357 26.53 -3.59 12.85
N GLU A 358 26.10 -4.21 11.74
CA GLU A 358 26.61 -5.51 11.30
C GLU A 358 28.08 -5.47 10.88
N THR A 359 28.59 -4.29 10.50
CA THR A 359 30.02 -4.07 10.30
C THR A 359 30.81 -3.82 11.59
N GLY A 360 30.17 -3.93 12.76
CA GLY A 360 30.79 -3.83 14.07
C GLY A 360 30.68 -2.46 14.76
N GLU A 361 29.98 -1.49 14.17
CA GLU A 361 29.78 -0.15 14.75
C GLU A 361 28.41 -0.06 15.46
N ALA A 362 28.20 -0.83 16.54
CA ALA A 362 26.91 -0.96 17.22
C ALA A 362 26.38 0.36 17.81
N GLU A 363 27.23 1.14 18.47
CA GLU A 363 26.85 2.45 19.04
C GLU A 363 26.37 3.42 17.97
N LYS A 364 27.07 3.48 16.84
CA LYS A 364 26.72 4.34 15.71
C LYS A 364 25.43 3.90 15.04
N ALA A 365 25.18 2.59 14.94
CA ALA A 365 23.90 2.09 14.46
C ALA A 365 22.74 2.52 15.37
N ALA A 366 22.92 2.43 16.69
CA ALA A 366 21.93 2.89 17.66
C ALA A 366 21.64 4.39 17.52
N GLU A 367 22.68 5.23 17.41
CA GLU A 367 22.54 6.68 17.16
C GLU A 367 21.79 6.97 15.86
N GLN A 368 22.15 6.30 14.76
CA GLN A 368 21.47 6.46 13.48
C GLN A 368 19.99 6.06 13.53
N PHE A 369 19.66 4.98 14.27
CA PHE A 369 18.28 4.59 14.49
C PHE A 369 17.53 5.59 15.37
N GLU A 370 18.16 6.11 16.42
CA GLU A 370 17.58 7.13 17.30
C GLU A 370 17.18 8.40 16.51
N GLU A 371 18.02 8.84 15.57
CA GLU A 371 17.69 9.94 14.66
C GLU A 371 16.60 9.59 13.63
N LEU A 372 16.58 8.34 13.15
CA LEU A 372 15.69 7.91 12.06
C LEU A 372 14.25 7.67 12.52
N VAL A 373 14.07 7.12 13.73
CA VAL A 373 12.76 6.74 14.29
C VAL A 373 11.73 7.88 14.21
N PRO A 374 11.99 9.10 14.73
CA PRO A 374 10.99 10.17 14.70
C PRO A 374 10.63 10.64 13.28
N ARG A 375 11.57 10.57 12.33
CA ARG A 375 11.29 10.91 10.91
C ARG A 375 10.38 9.87 10.26
N ARG A 376 10.71 8.59 10.40
CA ARG A 376 9.89 7.49 9.85
C ARG A 376 8.51 7.44 10.46
N GLU A 377 8.39 7.72 11.75
CA GLU A 377 7.10 7.76 12.44
C GLU A 377 6.20 8.87 11.92
N ARG A 378 6.75 10.05 11.60
CA ARG A 378 5.98 11.14 11.00
C ARG A 378 5.44 10.79 9.61
N VAL A 379 6.21 10.05 8.82
CA VAL A 379 5.87 9.70 7.42
C VAL A 379 4.92 8.51 7.35
N LEU A 380 5.15 7.47 8.17
CA LEU A 380 4.42 6.20 8.07
C LEU A 380 3.34 6.04 9.15
N GLY A 381 3.45 6.77 10.26
CA GLY A 381 2.68 6.56 11.47
C GLY A 381 3.27 5.47 12.39
N PRO A 382 2.91 5.50 13.69
CA PRO A 382 3.54 4.67 14.72
C PRO A 382 3.18 3.17 14.64
N ARG A 383 2.10 2.81 13.93
CA ARG A 383 1.59 1.42 13.81
C ARG A 383 1.93 0.76 12.48
N HIS A 384 2.56 1.48 11.55
CA HIS A 384 2.93 0.93 10.26
C HIS A 384 3.98 -0.19 10.39
N ILE A 385 3.84 -1.27 9.65
CA ILE A 385 4.69 -2.49 9.76
C ILE A 385 6.19 -2.17 9.61
N SER A 386 6.55 -1.34 8.63
CA SER A 386 7.95 -0.89 8.43
C SER A 386 8.46 0.02 9.56
N MET A 387 7.58 0.74 10.27
CA MET A 387 7.95 1.50 11.46
C MET A 387 8.24 0.57 12.64
N LEU A 388 7.39 -0.43 12.85
CA LEU A 388 7.62 -1.46 13.88
C LEU A 388 8.94 -2.21 13.66
N THR A 389 9.34 -2.42 12.40
CA THR A 389 10.63 -3.02 12.05
C THR A 389 11.79 -2.10 12.39
N THR A 390 11.66 -0.80 12.15
CA THR A 390 12.66 0.19 12.56
C THR A 390 12.83 0.24 14.08
N ARG A 391 11.73 0.22 14.86
CA ARG A 391 11.80 0.19 16.33
C ARG A 391 12.45 -1.08 16.86
N HIS A 392 12.19 -2.22 16.21
CA HIS A 392 12.83 -3.49 16.55
C HIS A 392 14.35 -3.43 16.36
N GLU A 393 14.81 -3.01 15.17
CA GLU A 393 16.25 -2.87 14.90
C GLU A 393 16.90 -1.84 15.83
N HIS A 394 16.22 -0.71 16.11
CA HIS A 394 16.72 0.26 17.08
C HIS A 394 16.96 -0.39 18.45
N ALA A 395 16.00 -1.16 18.97
CA ALA A 395 16.15 -1.83 20.25
C ALA A 395 17.29 -2.86 20.24
N LYS A 396 17.41 -3.66 19.16
CA LYS A 396 18.52 -4.59 18.97
C LYS A 396 19.87 -3.87 19.06
N TRP A 397 20.08 -2.80 18.29
CA TRP A 397 21.36 -2.09 18.29
C TRP A 397 21.64 -1.32 19.57
N VAL A 398 20.62 -0.81 20.27
CA VAL A 398 20.77 -0.25 21.62
C VAL A 398 21.31 -1.30 22.60
N GLY A 399 20.81 -2.53 22.52
CA GLY A 399 21.30 -3.60 23.37
C GLY A 399 22.72 -4.02 22.99
N GLU A 400 23.03 -4.16 21.70
CA GLU A 400 24.38 -4.53 21.23
C GLU A 400 25.41 -3.43 21.53
N ALA A 401 24.98 -2.17 21.63
CA ALA A 401 25.77 -1.04 22.12
C ALA A 401 25.96 -1.03 23.66
N GLY A 402 25.58 -2.12 24.35
CA GLY A 402 25.81 -2.29 25.78
C GLY A 402 24.71 -1.76 26.70
N ALA A 403 23.51 -1.49 26.19
CA ALA A 403 22.35 -1.06 26.99
C ALA A 403 21.20 -2.09 26.98
N PRO A 404 21.40 -3.32 27.50
CA PRO A 404 20.44 -4.42 27.42
C PRO A 404 19.09 -4.09 28.10
N ASP A 405 19.08 -3.40 29.23
CA ASP A 405 17.84 -3.04 29.93
C ASP A 405 17.00 -2.01 29.14
N LYS A 406 17.66 -1.08 28.45
CA LYS A 406 16.99 -0.12 27.56
C LYS A 406 16.38 -0.83 26.35
N ALA A 407 17.13 -1.76 25.75
CA ALA A 407 16.63 -2.60 24.65
C ALA A 407 15.42 -3.43 25.08
N LEU A 408 15.49 -4.06 26.26
CA LEU A 408 14.40 -4.84 26.83
C LEU A 408 13.14 -3.99 27.04
N ALA A 409 13.27 -2.80 27.62
CA ALA A 409 12.14 -1.87 27.79
C ALA A 409 11.50 -1.48 26.44
N MET A 410 12.31 -1.13 25.44
CA MET A 410 11.82 -0.79 24.10
C MET A 410 11.08 -1.96 23.43
N LEU A 411 11.56 -3.19 23.61
CA LEU A 411 10.92 -4.39 23.06
C LEU A 411 9.62 -4.73 23.81
N HIS A 412 9.54 -4.47 25.12
CA HIS A 412 8.32 -4.64 25.89
C HIS A 412 7.21 -3.71 25.43
N ASP A 413 7.54 -2.47 25.07
CA ASP A 413 6.58 -1.52 24.50
C ASP A 413 6.18 -1.90 23.06
N LEU A 414 7.12 -2.41 22.27
CA LEU A 414 6.91 -2.73 20.86
C LEU A 414 6.07 -4.01 20.65
N TRP A 415 6.33 -5.05 21.45
CA TRP A 415 5.77 -6.37 21.20
C TRP A 415 4.23 -6.41 21.20
N PRO A 416 3.50 -5.81 22.15
CA PRO A 416 2.03 -5.79 22.14
C PRO A 416 1.47 -5.16 20.88
N VAL A 417 2.05 -4.04 20.43
CA VAL A 417 1.61 -3.33 19.21
C VAL A 417 1.85 -4.20 17.97
N ARG A 418 3.03 -4.82 17.85
CA ARG A 418 3.32 -5.71 16.73
C ARG A 418 2.45 -6.96 16.72
N LYS A 419 2.17 -7.54 17.89
CA LYS A 419 1.24 -8.66 18.03
C LYS A 419 -0.18 -8.29 17.59
N GLU A 420 -0.64 -7.09 17.92
CA GLU A 420 -1.96 -6.60 17.50
C GLU A 420 -2.02 -6.37 15.98
N VAL A 421 -0.99 -5.75 15.40
CA VAL A 421 -0.96 -5.38 13.97
C VAL A 421 -0.71 -6.57 13.05
N GLN A 422 0.23 -7.46 13.40
CA GLN A 422 0.67 -8.55 12.52
C GLN A 422 0.23 -9.93 12.99
N GLY A 423 -0.37 -10.04 14.18
CA GLY A 423 -0.72 -11.31 14.79
C GLY A 423 0.42 -11.96 15.58
N ALA A 424 0.06 -12.90 16.46
CA ALA A 424 0.98 -13.52 17.42
C ALA A 424 1.98 -14.49 16.79
N HIS A 425 1.63 -15.11 15.66
CA HIS A 425 2.46 -16.13 15.00
C HIS A 425 3.22 -15.60 13.78
N HIS A 426 3.04 -14.33 13.43
CA HIS A 426 3.74 -13.74 12.30
C HIS A 426 5.26 -13.77 12.52
N PRO A 427 6.08 -14.11 11.50
CA PRO A 427 7.53 -14.28 11.64
C PRO A 427 8.25 -13.10 12.33
N ARG A 428 7.87 -11.86 11.97
CA ARG A 428 8.43 -10.64 12.58
C ARG A 428 7.98 -10.42 14.04
N THR A 429 6.79 -10.87 14.43
CA THR A 429 6.33 -10.84 15.84
C THR A 429 7.16 -11.82 16.67
N LEU A 430 7.39 -13.01 16.14
CA LEU A 430 8.24 -14.03 16.76
C LEU A 430 9.71 -13.56 16.86
N LEU A 431 10.20 -12.76 15.92
CA LEU A 431 11.52 -12.13 16.01
C LEU A 431 11.63 -11.11 17.14
N THR A 432 10.62 -10.25 17.32
CA THR A 432 10.57 -9.35 18.48
C THR A 432 10.54 -10.13 19.79
N GLN A 433 9.80 -11.23 19.87
CA GLN A 433 9.80 -12.10 21.06
C GLN A 433 11.13 -12.83 21.28
N HIS A 434 11.80 -13.24 20.21
CA HIS A 434 13.14 -13.82 20.31
C HIS A 434 14.12 -12.83 20.95
N GLU A 435 14.13 -11.58 20.49
CA GLU A 435 14.97 -10.53 21.07
C GLU A 435 14.58 -10.20 22.52
N LEU A 436 13.28 -10.22 22.86
CA LEU A 436 12.84 -10.13 24.25
C LEU A 436 13.52 -11.21 25.10
N GLY A 437 13.41 -12.48 24.70
CA GLY A 437 14.06 -13.59 25.41
C GLY A 437 15.58 -13.43 25.50
N ARG A 438 16.23 -13.00 24.41
CA ARG A 438 17.68 -12.74 24.38
C ARG A 438 18.07 -11.67 25.40
N TRP A 439 17.44 -10.50 25.36
CA TRP A 439 17.78 -9.40 26.24
C TRP A 439 17.38 -9.65 27.70
N THR A 440 16.27 -10.36 27.96
CA THR A 440 15.93 -10.83 29.33
C THR A 440 17.04 -11.69 29.92
N ALA A 441 17.61 -12.62 29.13
CA ALA A 441 18.72 -13.45 29.59
C ALA A 441 20.01 -12.65 29.82
N VAL A 442 20.32 -11.69 28.94
CA VAL A 442 21.51 -10.82 29.05
C VAL A 442 21.39 -9.88 30.26
N SER A 443 20.19 -9.38 30.56
CA SER A 443 19.88 -8.61 31.78
C SER A 443 19.91 -9.45 33.07
N GLY A 444 20.18 -10.76 32.97
CA GLY A 444 20.45 -11.63 34.12
C GLY A 444 19.31 -12.55 34.53
N ASP A 445 18.13 -12.46 33.89
CA ASP A 445 16.97 -13.30 34.22
C ASP A 445 16.81 -14.46 33.23
N ARG A 446 17.71 -15.45 33.35
CA ARG A 446 17.68 -16.63 32.46
C ARG A 446 16.42 -17.48 32.65
N ASP A 447 15.89 -17.53 33.87
CA ASP A 447 14.71 -18.33 34.19
C ASP A 447 13.44 -17.77 33.53
N ALA A 448 13.31 -16.44 33.44
CA ALA A 448 12.25 -15.80 32.67
C ALA A 448 12.46 -15.89 31.15
N ALA A 449 13.71 -15.85 30.69
CA ALA A 449 14.03 -15.95 29.25
C ALA A 449 13.71 -17.33 28.67
N LEU A 450 13.98 -18.40 29.42
CA LEU A 450 13.83 -19.78 28.95
C LEU A 450 12.44 -20.11 28.38
N PRO A 451 11.31 -19.88 29.09
CA PRO A 451 9.99 -20.18 28.55
C PRO A 451 9.66 -19.35 27.30
N ILE A 452 10.10 -18.09 27.24
CA ILE A 452 9.90 -17.21 26.07
C ILE A 452 10.58 -17.82 24.83
N VAL A 453 11.86 -18.17 24.95
CA VAL A 453 12.64 -18.71 23.83
C VAL A 453 12.10 -20.08 23.39
N GLN A 454 11.65 -20.92 24.32
CA GLN A 454 11.01 -22.20 24.01
C GLN A 454 9.70 -22.04 23.24
N ASP A 455 8.84 -21.10 23.64
CA ASP A 455 7.59 -20.81 22.94
C ASP A 455 7.85 -20.30 21.52
N VAL A 456 8.82 -19.39 21.37
CA VAL A 456 9.22 -18.87 20.05
C VAL A 456 9.76 -19.98 19.16
N LEU A 457 10.59 -20.89 19.69
CA LEU A 457 11.13 -22.00 18.91
C LEU A 457 10.00 -22.92 18.40
N ARG A 458 9.06 -23.29 19.27
CA ARG A 458 7.89 -24.09 18.88
C ARG A 458 7.05 -23.42 17.80
N ALA A 459 6.84 -22.10 17.90
CA ALA A 459 6.09 -21.35 16.91
C ALA A 459 6.84 -21.27 15.57
N ARG A 460 8.15 -20.97 15.59
CA ARG A 460 9.00 -20.91 14.40
C ARG A 460 9.13 -22.25 13.69
N ASP A 461 9.28 -23.35 14.43
CA ASP A 461 9.30 -24.71 13.86
C ASP A 461 8.02 -25.01 13.07
N ARG A 462 6.85 -24.53 13.54
CA ARG A 462 5.57 -24.71 12.85
C ARG A 462 5.39 -23.78 11.64
N VAL A 463 5.77 -22.51 11.77
CA VAL A 463 5.49 -21.48 10.76
C VAL A 463 6.56 -21.46 9.66
N LEU A 464 7.83 -21.49 10.04
CA LEU A 464 8.97 -21.35 9.13
C LEU A 464 9.65 -22.69 8.81
N GLY A 465 9.44 -23.69 9.67
CA GLY A 465 10.12 -24.98 9.59
C GLY A 465 11.46 -25.00 10.37
N PRO A 466 11.96 -26.21 10.67
CA PRO A 466 13.11 -26.40 11.56
C PRO A 466 14.45 -25.92 11.00
N ASN A 467 14.57 -25.87 9.67
CA ASN A 467 15.80 -25.53 8.94
C ASN A 467 15.92 -24.04 8.62
N HIS A 468 14.84 -23.26 8.80
CA HIS A 468 14.86 -21.83 8.50
C HIS A 468 15.91 -21.11 9.36
N PRO A 469 16.68 -20.14 8.81
CA PRO A 469 17.74 -19.43 9.54
C PRO A 469 17.28 -18.86 10.89
N HIS A 470 16.15 -18.16 10.93
CA HIS A 470 15.58 -17.65 12.19
C HIS A 470 15.18 -18.75 13.21
N THR A 471 14.74 -19.92 12.76
CA THR A 471 14.44 -21.04 13.66
C THR A 471 15.72 -21.59 14.29
N ARG A 472 16.79 -21.69 13.48
CA ARG A 472 18.12 -22.08 13.97
C ARG A 472 18.68 -21.08 14.98
N LEU A 473 18.58 -19.77 14.70
CA LEU A 473 19.00 -18.72 15.63
C LEU A 473 18.31 -18.83 17.00
N THR A 474 17.00 -19.12 17.04
CA THR A 474 16.30 -19.36 18.32
C THR A 474 16.78 -20.62 19.02
N ARG A 475 17.08 -21.68 18.26
CA ARG A 475 17.61 -22.94 18.81
C ARG A 475 18.99 -22.74 19.43
N ASP A 476 19.85 -21.98 18.78
CA ASP A 476 21.19 -21.66 19.27
C ASP A 476 21.11 -20.82 20.55
N LEU A 477 20.21 -19.83 20.60
CA LEU A 477 19.92 -19.08 21.82
C LEU A 477 19.44 -20.02 22.94
N LEU A 478 18.49 -20.91 22.66
CA LEU A 478 17.96 -21.86 23.64
C LEU A 478 19.05 -22.78 24.20
N ALA A 479 19.93 -23.28 23.33
CA ALA A 479 21.07 -24.11 23.72
C ALA A 479 22.03 -23.33 24.65
N GLY A 480 22.26 -22.04 24.35
CA GLY A 480 23.06 -21.14 25.19
C GLY A 480 22.44 -20.83 26.57
N LEU A 481 21.12 -20.92 26.70
CA LEU A 481 20.40 -20.72 27.97
C LEU A 481 20.42 -21.96 28.89
N GLY A 482 20.88 -23.11 28.41
CA GLY A 482 21.23 -24.24 29.27
C GLY A 482 20.14 -25.30 29.45
N VAL A 483 19.63 -25.87 28.35
CA VAL A 483 19.12 -27.25 28.37
C VAL A 483 20.26 -28.17 27.93
N ARG A 484 20.95 -28.80 28.90
CA ARG A 484 21.77 -29.99 28.64
C ARG A 484 20.91 -31.24 28.71
#